data_AF-A0A6H0RXP4-F1
#
_entry.id   AF-A0A6H0RXP4-F1
#
_cell.length_a   1.000
_cell.length_b   1.000
_cell.length_c   1.000
_cell.angle_alpha   90.00
_cell.angle_beta   90.00
_cell.angle_gamma   90.00
#
_symmetry.space_group_name_H-M   'P 1'
#
loop_
_entity.id
_entity.type
_entity.pdbx_description
1 polymer ?
#
loop_
_entity_poly.entity_id
_entity_poly.type
_entity_poly.pdbx_seq_one_letter_code
_entity_poly.pdbx_strand_id
1 'polypeptide(L)'
;MTLSAFQAAAREHLANPPGTWTVHRVAARAWQVRTRDGAVIDRCATKTAAEQSRQDGPYVRLWQERTDWYLGRSTNPRDRPLTAEERAVVDQILHPADTVLGDVRAVRFCDRDDHDHQVWIATHTPEGRWAIESLPWWTFATDELEFLDADDPETNAVMLDGLLEACQRWERDLADDLAGPDTTQDAAVTVIGIIRRLATTLTAH
;
A
#
# COMPACT_ATOMS: atom_id res chain seq x y z
N MET A 1 -14.66 -19.76 -7.19
CA MET A 1 -13.65 -18.71 -7.38
C MET A 1 -12.34 -19.24 -6.83
N THR A 2 -11.22 -19.03 -7.52
CA THR A 2 -9.90 -19.42 -7.01
C THR A 2 -9.42 -18.40 -5.97
N LEU A 3 -8.50 -18.80 -5.09
CA LEU A 3 -7.93 -17.88 -4.09
C LEU A 3 -7.22 -16.68 -4.74
N SER A 4 -6.55 -16.90 -5.88
CA SER A 4 -5.93 -15.83 -6.67
C SER A 4 -6.94 -14.82 -7.23
N ALA A 5 -8.08 -15.31 -7.74
CA ALA A 5 -9.15 -14.44 -8.22
C ALA A 5 -9.83 -13.67 -7.08
N PHE A 6 -9.98 -14.30 -5.91
CA PHE A 6 -10.46 -13.64 -4.70
C PHE A 6 -9.51 -12.51 -4.29
N GLN A 7 -8.20 -12.78 -4.23
CA GLN A 7 -7.18 -11.81 -3.85
C GLN A 7 -7.15 -10.61 -4.80
N ALA A 8 -7.20 -10.85 -6.12
CA ALA A 8 -7.25 -9.78 -7.12
C ALA A 8 -8.49 -8.90 -6.91
N ALA A 9 -9.67 -9.51 -6.76
CA ALA A 9 -10.92 -8.79 -6.53
C ALA A 9 -10.93 -8.01 -5.20
N ALA A 10 -10.38 -8.59 -4.13
CA ALA A 10 -10.27 -7.93 -2.83
C ALA A 10 -9.35 -6.71 -2.89
N ARG A 11 -8.19 -6.83 -3.55
CA ARG A 11 -7.27 -5.71 -3.77
C ARG A 11 -7.92 -4.60 -4.58
N GLU A 12 -8.56 -4.93 -5.69
CA GLU A 12 -9.25 -3.95 -6.54
C GLU A 12 -10.36 -3.23 -5.76
N HIS A 13 -11.17 -3.96 -4.99
CA HIS A 13 -12.27 -3.40 -4.20
C HIS A 13 -11.77 -2.45 -3.10
N LEU A 14 -10.76 -2.88 -2.33
CA LEU A 14 -10.22 -2.11 -1.20
C LEU A 14 -9.38 -0.91 -1.65
N ALA A 15 -8.76 -0.97 -2.83
CA ALA A 15 -8.02 0.16 -3.41
C ALA A 15 -8.92 1.27 -3.98
N ASN A 16 -10.21 1.00 -4.17
CA ASN A 16 -11.16 1.91 -4.82
C ASN A 16 -12.33 2.34 -3.89
N PRO A 17 -12.06 2.91 -2.69
CA PRO A 17 -13.14 3.38 -1.82
C PRO A 17 -13.85 4.59 -2.43
N PRO A 18 -15.13 4.87 -2.05
CA PRO A 18 -15.91 6.00 -2.56
C PRO A 18 -15.21 7.37 -2.55
N GLY A 19 -14.34 7.59 -1.56
CA GLY A 19 -13.53 8.81 -1.48
C GLY A 19 -12.59 9.03 -2.67
N THR A 20 -12.19 7.97 -3.38
CA THR A 20 -11.31 8.03 -4.56
C THR A 20 -12.05 8.21 -5.89
N TRP A 21 -13.38 8.12 -5.87
CA TRP A 21 -14.18 8.21 -7.08
C TRP A 21 -14.22 9.64 -7.61
N THR A 22 -14.40 9.78 -8.92
CA THR A 22 -14.37 11.07 -9.61
C THR A 22 -15.62 11.26 -10.47
N VAL A 23 -16.04 12.51 -10.61
CA VAL A 23 -17.19 12.88 -11.47
C VAL A 23 -16.67 13.43 -12.78
N HIS A 24 -17.01 12.76 -13.88
CA HIS A 24 -16.58 13.11 -15.24
C HIS A 24 -17.77 13.52 -16.10
N ARG A 25 -17.63 14.64 -16.82
CA ARG A 25 -18.58 15.05 -17.85
C ARG A 25 -18.25 14.33 -19.16
N VAL A 26 -19.23 13.61 -19.71
CA VAL A 26 -19.10 12.89 -21.00
C VAL A 26 -19.83 13.63 -22.11
N ALA A 27 -20.99 14.22 -21.80
CA ALA A 27 -21.75 15.04 -22.74
C ALA A 27 -22.56 16.10 -21.99
N ALA A 28 -23.35 16.90 -22.72
CA ALA A 28 -24.15 17.98 -22.15
C ALA A 28 -25.09 17.50 -21.02
N ARG A 29 -25.65 16.29 -21.15
CA ARG A 29 -26.54 15.63 -20.17
C ARG A 29 -26.06 14.22 -19.80
N ALA A 30 -24.75 14.01 -19.84
CA ALA A 30 -24.16 12.72 -19.47
C ALA A 30 -22.97 12.97 -18.56
N TRP A 31 -23.12 12.56 -17.31
CA TRP A 31 -22.12 12.58 -16.27
C TRP A 31 -21.88 11.16 -15.79
N GLN A 32 -20.66 10.85 -15.40
CA GLN A 32 -20.28 9.52 -14.92
C GLN A 32 -19.54 9.66 -13.60
N VAL A 33 -19.85 8.75 -12.68
CA VAL A 33 -19.01 8.49 -11.51
C VAL A 33 -18.05 7.39 -11.91
N ARG A 34 -16.75 7.59 -11.70
CA ARG A 34 -15.71 6.64 -12.10
C ARG A 34 -14.80 6.29 -10.93
N THR A 35 -14.25 5.08 -10.97
CA THR A 35 -13.13 4.68 -10.10
C THR A 35 -11.87 5.47 -10.47
N ARG A 36 -10.83 5.39 -9.63
CA ARG A 36 -9.52 5.99 -9.93
C ARG A 36 -8.97 5.54 -11.28
N ASP A 37 -9.15 4.27 -11.60
CA ASP A 37 -8.66 3.64 -12.83
C ASP A 37 -9.58 3.88 -14.05
N GLY A 38 -10.65 4.65 -13.88
CA GLY A 38 -11.54 5.09 -14.95
C GLY A 38 -12.71 4.15 -15.26
N ALA A 39 -12.91 3.08 -14.49
CA ALA A 39 -14.09 2.22 -14.61
C ALA A 39 -15.36 2.99 -14.23
N VAL A 40 -16.46 2.78 -14.95
CA VAL A 40 -17.73 3.51 -14.73
C VAL A 40 -18.54 2.82 -13.63
N ILE A 41 -18.84 3.57 -12.57
CA ILE A 41 -19.66 3.13 -11.44
C ILE A 41 -21.12 3.47 -11.69
N ASP A 42 -21.40 4.73 -12.03
CA ASP A 42 -22.76 5.22 -12.25
C ASP A 42 -22.81 6.22 -13.41
N ARG A 43 -24.00 6.38 -13.98
CA ARG A 43 -24.30 7.32 -15.07
C ARG A 43 -25.46 8.22 -14.67
N CYS A 44 -25.22 9.52 -14.64
CA CYS A 44 -26.19 10.52 -14.22
C CYS A 44 -26.44 11.57 -15.30
N ALA A 45 -27.62 12.18 -15.30
CA ALA A 45 -27.97 13.21 -16.28
C ALA A 45 -27.36 14.59 -15.96
N THR A 46 -27.06 14.86 -14.69
CA THR A 46 -26.55 16.15 -14.21
C THR A 46 -25.32 15.98 -13.32
N LYS A 47 -24.52 17.04 -13.18
CA LYS A 47 -23.35 17.08 -12.30
C LYS A 47 -23.75 16.84 -10.84
N THR A 48 -24.79 17.53 -10.37
CA THR A 48 -25.29 17.40 -8.99
C THR A 48 -25.75 15.98 -8.67
N ALA A 49 -26.43 15.31 -9.61
CA ALA A 49 -26.82 13.92 -9.41
C ALA A 49 -25.60 12.97 -9.33
N ALA A 50 -24.56 13.22 -10.13
CA ALA A 50 -23.33 12.44 -10.06
C ALA A 50 -22.54 12.69 -8.77
N GLU A 51 -22.49 13.93 -8.28
CA GLU A 51 -21.88 14.27 -6.99
C GLU A 51 -22.63 13.63 -5.83
N GLN A 52 -23.96 13.67 -5.83
CA GLN A 52 -24.79 13.00 -4.83
C GLN A 52 -24.62 11.47 -4.88
N SER A 53 -24.58 10.89 -6.09
CA SER A 53 -24.37 9.45 -6.28
C SER A 53 -22.99 9.01 -5.76
N ARG A 54 -21.96 9.85 -5.92
CA ARG A 54 -20.62 9.60 -5.39
C ARG A 54 -20.55 9.64 -3.87
N GLN A 55 -21.34 10.50 -3.22
CA GLN A 55 -21.31 10.71 -1.77
C GLN A 55 -22.19 9.70 -1.03
N ASP A 56 -23.47 9.60 -1.41
CA ASP A 56 -24.48 8.81 -0.68
C ASP A 56 -25.34 7.96 -1.64
N GLY A 57 -24.82 7.64 -2.82
CA GLY A 57 -25.55 6.86 -3.81
C GLY A 57 -25.70 5.38 -3.44
N PRO A 58 -26.53 4.64 -4.20
CA PRO A 58 -26.71 3.21 -3.99
C PRO A 58 -25.40 2.41 -4.10
N TYR A 59 -24.47 2.85 -4.96
CA TYR A 59 -23.17 2.20 -5.14
C TYR A 59 -22.21 2.41 -3.96
N VAL A 60 -22.33 3.53 -3.23
CA VAL A 60 -21.58 3.76 -1.98
C VAL A 60 -22.01 2.72 -0.94
N ARG A 61 -23.33 2.53 -0.79
CA ARG A 61 -23.88 1.52 0.11
C ARG A 61 -23.48 0.10 -0.29
N LEU A 62 -23.55 -0.25 -1.58
CA LEU A 62 -23.11 -1.56 -2.07
C LEU A 62 -21.62 -1.79 -1.82
N TRP A 63 -20.79 -0.75 -1.98
CA TRP A 63 -19.37 -0.84 -1.65
C TRP A 63 -19.18 -1.10 -0.15
N GLN A 64 -19.89 -0.38 0.72
CA GLN A 64 -19.83 -0.55 2.18
C GLN A 64 -20.27 -1.96 2.61
N GLU A 65 -21.41 -2.44 2.12
CA GLU A 65 -21.91 -3.80 2.40
C GLU A 65 -20.87 -4.86 1.99
N ARG A 66 -20.22 -4.67 0.83
CA ARG A 66 -19.16 -5.56 0.35
C ARG A 66 -17.88 -5.46 1.19
N THR A 67 -17.51 -4.26 1.65
CA THR A 67 -16.39 -4.06 2.57
C THR A 67 -16.66 -4.72 3.91
N ASP A 68 -17.86 -4.58 4.49
CA ASP A 68 -18.26 -5.26 5.72
C ASP A 68 -18.18 -6.78 5.58
N TRP A 69 -18.51 -7.31 4.40
CA TRP A 69 -18.31 -8.72 4.09
C TRP A 69 -16.83 -9.13 4.11
N TYR A 70 -15.94 -8.37 3.45
CA TYR A 70 -14.50 -8.61 3.51
C TYR A 70 -13.95 -8.55 4.94
N LEU A 71 -14.45 -7.63 5.77
CA LEU A 71 -14.04 -7.46 7.16
C LEU A 71 -14.68 -8.47 8.12
N GLY A 72 -15.55 -9.36 7.64
CA GLY A 72 -16.30 -10.30 8.49
C GLY A 72 -17.33 -9.63 9.42
N ARG A 73 -17.73 -8.39 9.12
CA ARG A 73 -18.73 -7.58 9.84
C ARG A 73 -20.11 -7.61 9.19
N SER A 74 -20.26 -8.24 8.02
CA SER A 74 -21.55 -8.30 7.33
C SER A 74 -22.63 -8.92 8.22
N THR A 75 -23.78 -8.25 8.26
CA THR A 75 -24.99 -8.70 8.96
C THR A 75 -25.99 -9.36 8.02
N ASN A 76 -25.67 -9.45 6.72
CA ASN A 76 -26.56 -10.00 5.71
C ASN A 76 -26.54 -11.53 5.75
N PRO A 77 -27.67 -12.20 6.06
CA PRO A 77 -27.72 -13.66 6.20
C PRO A 77 -27.54 -14.41 4.87
N ARG A 78 -27.59 -13.72 3.72
CA ARG A 78 -27.33 -14.30 2.40
C ARG A 78 -25.84 -14.38 2.07
N ASP A 79 -25.01 -13.68 2.83
CA ASP A 79 -23.59 -13.68 2.60
C ASP A 79 -22.95 -14.95 3.15
N ARG A 80 -22.19 -15.62 2.30
CA ARG A 80 -21.34 -16.75 2.71
C ARG A 80 -20.25 -16.22 3.67
N PRO A 81 -19.87 -16.93 4.72
CA PRO A 81 -18.70 -16.57 5.52
C PRO A 81 -17.41 -16.73 4.72
N LEU A 82 -16.41 -15.88 4.97
CA LEU A 82 -15.06 -16.06 4.45
C LEU A 82 -14.43 -17.33 5.02
N THR A 83 -13.76 -18.08 4.15
CA THR A 83 -12.87 -19.18 4.55
C THR A 83 -11.64 -18.65 5.30
N ALA A 84 -10.90 -19.52 5.99
CA ALA A 84 -9.69 -19.13 6.70
C ALA A 84 -8.62 -18.55 5.74
N GLU A 85 -8.45 -19.14 4.56
CA GLU A 85 -7.51 -18.70 3.53
C GLU A 85 -7.89 -17.31 2.97
N GLU A 86 -9.18 -17.10 2.64
CA GLU A 86 -9.66 -15.80 2.17
C GLU A 86 -9.52 -14.72 3.24
N ARG A 87 -9.72 -15.07 4.52
CA ARG A 87 -9.52 -14.14 5.64
C ARG A 87 -8.05 -13.75 5.79
N ALA A 88 -7.12 -14.70 5.69
CA ALA A 88 -5.70 -14.42 5.70
C ALA A 88 -5.29 -13.51 4.53
N VAL A 89 -5.89 -13.67 3.35
CA VAL A 89 -5.68 -12.76 2.22
C VAL A 89 -6.19 -11.35 2.51
N VAL A 90 -7.37 -11.20 3.09
CA VAL A 90 -7.89 -9.87 3.46
C VAL A 90 -7.01 -9.21 4.52
N ASP A 91 -6.62 -9.97 5.54
CA ASP A 91 -5.72 -9.52 6.60
C ASP A 91 -4.39 -9.03 6.02
N GLN A 92 -3.81 -9.78 5.07
CA GLN A 92 -2.63 -9.37 4.32
C GLN A 92 -2.80 -8.07 3.53
N ILE A 93 -3.99 -7.84 2.96
CA ILE A 93 -4.25 -6.62 2.17
C ILE A 93 -4.41 -5.41 3.08
N LEU A 94 -5.04 -5.57 4.25
CA LEU A 94 -5.28 -4.49 5.22
C LEU A 94 -4.05 -4.19 6.08
N HIS A 95 -3.26 -5.22 6.35
CA HIS A 95 -2.03 -5.17 7.12
C HIS A 95 -0.86 -5.65 6.25
N PRO A 96 -0.55 -4.93 5.15
CA PRO A 96 0.59 -5.29 4.29
C PRO A 96 1.90 -5.30 5.09
N ALA A 97 1.93 -4.51 6.16
CA ALA A 97 2.94 -4.46 7.21
C ALA A 97 3.29 -5.81 7.86
N ASP A 98 2.29 -6.65 8.12
CA ASP A 98 2.45 -7.88 8.89
C ASP A 98 2.72 -9.11 8.00
N THR A 99 2.69 -8.93 6.68
CA THR A 99 2.79 -10.05 5.72
C THR A 99 4.07 -10.06 4.88
N VAL A 100 5.01 -9.14 5.13
CA VAL A 100 6.35 -9.23 4.52
C VAL A 100 7.27 -9.95 5.52
N LEU A 101 7.07 -11.25 5.66
CA LEU A 101 8.11 -12.20 6.10
C LEU A 101 9.08 -12.45 4.94
N GLY A 102 9.58 -11.38 4.31
CA GLY A 102 10.64 -11.43 3.32
C GLY A 102 11.76 -10.55 3.82
N ASP A 103 12.99 -11.05 3.81
CA ASP A 103 14.16 -10.23 4.09
C ASP A 103 14.13 -8.98 3.20
N VAL A 104 14.16 -7.81 3.83
CA VAL A 104 14.28 -6.52 3.13
C VAL A 104 15.71 -6.06 3.31
N ARG A 105 16.42 -5.83 2.21
CA ARG A 105 17.85 -5.45 2.23
C ARG A 105 18.12 -4.29 1.29
N ALA A 106 19.07 -3.44 1.68
CA ALA A 106 19.60 -2.39 0.82
C ALA A 106 20.63 -2.99 -0.13
N VAL A 107 20.49 -2.72 -1.43
CA VAL A 107 21.30 -3.34 -2.48
C VAL A 107 21.81 -2.34 -3.52
N ARG A 108 22.90 -2.70 -4.18
CA ARG A 108 23.37 -2.13 -5.45
C ARG A 108 23.39 -3.21 -6.52
N PHE A 109 23.43 -2.82 -7.79
CA PHE A 109 23.60 -3.76 -8.89
C PHE A 109 25.07 -4.03 -9.14
N CYS A 110 25.45 -5.30 -9.27
CA CYS A 110 26.83 -5.71 -9.51
C CYS A 110 27.37 -5.25 -10.88
N ASP A 111 26.50 -4.93 -11.84
CA ASP A 111 26.85 -4.66 -13.25
C ASP A 111 26.95 -3.16 -13.61
N ARG A 112 26.81 -2.25 -12.63
CA ARG A 112 26.83 -0.80 -12.87
C ARG A 112 28.22 -0.18 -12.80
N ASP A 113 28.33 1.00 -13.41
CA ASP A 113 29.57 1.77 -13.49
C ASP A 113 30.04 2.25 -12.11
N ASP A 114 31.36 2.50 -11.97
CA ASP A 114 32.00 2.92 -10.72
C ASP A 114 31.50 4.29 -10.18
N HIS A 115 30.72 5.05 -10.96
CA HIS A 115 30.20 6.36 -10.59
C HIS A 115 28.73 6.32 -10.14
N ASP A 116 28.07 5.17 -10.27
CA ASP A 116 26.69 4.99 -9.87
C ASP A 116 26.60 4.37 -8.46
N HIS A 117 26.45 5.23 -7.47
CA HIS A 117 26.29 4.83 -6.07
C HIS A 117 24.82 4.68 -5.66
N GLN A 118 23.89 4.56 -6.61
CA GLN A 118 22.46 4.48 -6.31
C GLN A 118 22.13 3.21 -5.52
N VAL A 119 21.48 3.42 -4.37
CA VAL A 119 21.04 2.35 -3.47
C VAL A 119 19.55 2.08 -3.70
N TRP A 120 19.19 0.80 -3.70
CA TRP A 120 17.82 0.33 -3.87
C TRP A 120 17.38 -0.49 -2.66
N ILE A 121 16.06 -0.55 -2.44
CA ILE A 121 15.45 -1.44 -1.46
C ILE A 121 14.94 -2.67 -2.18
N ALA A 122 15.46 -3.84 -1.80
CA ALA A 122 15.06 -5.12 -2.35
C ALA A 122 14.34 -5.95 -1.30
N THR A 123 13.26 -6.60 -1.73
CA THR A 123 12.46 -7.51 -0.91
C THR A 123 12.63 -8.93 -1.44
N HIS A 124 12.97 -9.85 -0.54
CA HIS A 124 13.08 -11.25 -0.88
C HIS A 124 11.70 -11.84 -1.18
N THR A 125 11.57 -12.44 -2.35
CA THR A 125 10.34 -13.05 -2.85
C THR A 125 10.26 -14.54 -2.47
N PRO A 126 9.05 -15.12 -2.35
CA PRO A 126 8.88 -16.56 -2.09
C PRO A 126 9.54 -17.45 -3.14
N GLU A 127 9.76 -16.94 -4.36
CA GLU A 127 10.42 -17.64 -5.47
C GLU A 127 11.95 -17.66 -5.36
N GLY A 128 12.54 -17.10 -4.28
CA GLY A 128 13.99 -17.08 -4.05
C GLY A 128 14.73 -16.01 -4.88
N ARG A 129 14.02 -14.96 -5.30
CA ARG A 129 14.57 -13.80 -6.04
C ARG A 129 14.32 -12.51 -5.28
N TRP A 130 14.93 -11.42 -5.71
CA TRP A 130 14.82 -10.11 -5.10
C TRP A 130 14.00 -9.17 -5.98
N ALA A 131 12.93 -8.61 -5.43
CA ALA A 131 12.13 -7.58 -6.10
C ALA A 131 12.54 -6.19 -5.60
N ILE A 132 12.74 -5.24 -6.51
CA ILE A 132 13.04 -3.85 -6.15
C ILE A 132 11.78 -3.01 -6.30
N GLU A 133 11.43 -2.24 -5.27
CA GLU A 133 10.16 -1.50 -5.19
C GLU A 133 9.94 -0.54 -6.37
N SER A 134 11.02 0.09 -6.84
CA SER A 134 11.01 0.99 -8.00
C SER A 134 11.02 0.30 -9.36
N LEU A 135 11.24 -1.02 -9.40
CA LEU A 135 11.30 -1.86 -10.60
C LEU A 135 10.32 -3.04 -10.48
N PRO A 136 9.01 -2.78 -10.39
CA PRO A 136 8.01 -3.79 -10.03
C PRO A 136 7.82 -4.91 -11.06
N TRP A 137 8.45 -4.82 -12.23
CA TRP A 137 8.34 -5.80 -13.31
C TRP A 137 9.56 -6.73 -13.44
N TRP A 138 10.59 -6.52 -12.63
CA TRP A 138 11.81 -7.34 -12.63
C TRP A 138 12.11 -7.92 -11.26
N THR A 139 12.65 -9.14 -11.27
CA THR A 139 13.24 -9.76 -10.09
C THR A 139 14.66 -10.19 -10.40
N PHE A 140 15.54 -10.05 -9.43
CA PHE A 140 16.98 -10.22 -9.57
C PHE A 140 17.45 -11.43 -8.75
N ALA A 141 18.43 -12.15 -9.27
CA ALA A 141 19.14 -13.18 -8.53
C ALA A 141 20.11 -12.53 -7.53
N THR A 142 20.49 -13.29 -6.50
CA THR A 142 21.37 -12.81 -5.43
C THR A 142 22.74 -12.37 -5.94
N ASP A 143 23.25 -13.00 -7.00
CA ASP A 143 24.55 -12.68 -7.62
C ASP A 143 24.51 -11.42 -8.53
N GLU A 144 23.31 -10.93 -8.86
CA GLU A 144 23.11 -9.68 -9.59
C GLU A 144 23.13 -8.45 -8.65
N LEU A 145 23.14 -8.68 -7.33
CA LEU A 145 23.00 -7.66 -6.30
C LEU A 145 24.15 -7.69 -5.28
N GLU A 146 24.71 -6.52 -5.00
CA GLU A 146 25.62 -6.28 -3.87
C GLU A 146 24.79 -5.84 -2.66
N PHE A 147 24.95 -6.51 -1.52
CA PHE A 147 24.19 -6.23 -0.30
C PHE A 147 25.00 -5.34 0.65
N LEU A 148 24.49 -4.13 0.93
CA LEU A 148 25.24 -3.09 1.63
C LEU A 148 25.32 -3.26 3.15
N ASP A 149 24.58 -4.22 3.69
CA ASP A 149 24.66 -4.62 5.10
C ASP A 149 25.84 -5.57 5.39
N ALA A 150 26.54 -6.05 4.35
CA ALA A 150 27.71 -6.92 4.51
C ALA A 150 29.03 -6.17 4.77
N ASP A 151 29.10 -4.87 4.45
CA ASP A 151 30.39 -4.16 4.35
C ASP A 151 30.81 -3.37 5.61
N ASP A 152 29.88 -2.86 6.42
CA ASP A 152 30.23 -2.14 7.67
C ASP A 152 29.04 -2.08 8.67
N PRO A 153 28.90 -3.07 9.57
CA PRO A 153 27.79 -3.12 10.51
C PRO A 153 27.82 -1.99 11.55
N GLU A 154 28.99 -1.46 11.92
CA GLU A 154 29.11 -0.40 12.93
C GLU A 154 28.67 0.96 12.40
N THR A 155 29.08 1.32 11.18
CA THR A 155 28.65 2.57 10.55
C THR A 155 27.16 2.55 10.23
N ASN A 156 26.63 1.39 9.82
CA ASN A 156 25.20 1.20 9.57
C ASN A 156 24.37 1.37 10.85
N ALA A 157 24.82 0.82 11.98
CA ALA A 157 24.15 0.99 13.28
C ALA A 157 24.07 2.47 13.73
N VAL A 158 25.15 3.25 13.56
CA VAL A 158 25.17 4.68 13.91
C VAL A 158 24.24 5.50 13.01
N MET A 159 24.19 5.19 11.70
CA MET A 159 23.24 5.83 10.78
C MET A 159 21.78 5.50 11.14
N LEU A 160 21.52 4.26 11.56
CA LEU A 160 20.21 3.78 11.97
C LEU A 160 19.72 4.48 13.24
N ASP A 161 20.59 4.66 14.23
CA ASP A 161 20.26 5.39 15.46
C ASP A 161 19.89 6.85 15.15
N GLY A 162 20.66 7.53 14.31
CA GLY A 162 20.34 8.91 13.87
C GLY A 162 19.01 9.01 13.09
N LEU A 163 18.69 7.98 12.30
CA LEU A 163 17.43 7.88 11.54
C LEU A 163 16.22 7.63 12.46
N LEU A 164 16.40 6.80 13.48
CA LEU A 164 15.41 6.54 14.53
C LEU A 164 15.14 7.78 15.39
N GLU A 165 16.19 8.52 15.77
CA GLU A 165 16.06 9.81 16.47
C GLU A 165 15.32 10.84 15.62
N ALA A 166 15.61 10.92 14.32
CA ALA A 166 14.91 11.80 13.39
C ALA A 166 13.41 11.44 13.29
N CYS A 167 13.07 10.14 13.23
CA CYS A 167 11.69 9.67 13.27
C CYS A 167 10.97 10.06 14.55
N GLN A 168 11.59 9.85 15.72
CA GLN A 168 11.02 10.23 17.01
C GLN A 168 10.80 11.74 17.15
N ARG A 169 11.65 12.55 16.52
CA ARG A 169 11.45 14.01 16.44
C ARG A 169 10.26 14.34 15.55
N TRP A 170 10.18 13.76 14.36
CA TRP A 170 9.06 13.99 13.46
C TRP A 170 7.72 13.53 14.02
N GLU A 171 7.66 12.44 14.79
CA GLU A 171 6.43 12.03 15.49
C GLU A 171 5.97 13.06 16.52
N ARG A 172 6.90 13.68 17.25
CA ARG A 172 6.58 14.75 18.20
C ARG A 172 6.10 16.00 17.48
N ASP A 173 6.81 16.40 16.43
CA ASP A 173 6.43 17.54 15.62
C ASP A 173 5.03 17.31 15.00
N LEU A 174 4.73 16.09 14.52
CA LEU A 174 3.43 15.73 13.96
C LEU A 174 2.29 15.68 15.00
N ALA A 175 2.61 15.31 16.25
CA ALA A 175 1.66 15.30 17.36
C ALA A 175 1.35 16.72 17.86
N ASP A 176 2.33 17.62 17.78
CA ASP A 176 2.17 19.04 18.12
C ASP A 176 1.47 19.82 17.00
N ASP A 177 1.64 19.40 15.73
CA ASP A 177 1.07 20.05 14.54
C ASP A 177 -0.37 19.57 14.21
N LEU A 178 -1.25 19.62 15.21
CA LEU A 178 -2.69 19.24 15.18
C LEU A 178 -3.57 19.97 14.14
N ALA A 179 -2.98 20.78 13.25
CA ALA A 179 -3.69 21.62 12.27
C ALA A 179 -3.30 21.35 10.80
N GLY A 180 -2.44 20.36 10.52
CA GLY A 180 -2.07 19.99 9.16
C GLY A 180 -3.19 19.25 8.39
N PRO A 181 -3.21 19.32 7.05
CA PRO A 181 -4.16 18.54 6.26
C PRO A 181 -3.89 17.03 6.41
N ASP A 182 -4.93 16.25 6.74
CA ASP A 182 -4.90 14.79 7.05
C ASP A 182 -4.00 13.97 6.11
N THR A 183 -3.97 14.30 4.82
CA THR A 183 -3.17 13.57 3.82
C THR A 183 -1.66 13.68 4.03
N THR A 184 -1.18 14.78 4.59
CA THR A 184 0.24 14.98 4.89
C THR A 184 0.62 14.24 6.16
N GLN A 185 -0.32 14.16 7.11
CA GLN A 185 -0.16 13.43 8.36
C GLN A 185 -0.11 11.92 8.12
N ASP A 186 -1.02 11.37 7.30
CA ASP A 186 -1.03 9.96 6.92
C ASP A 186 0.23 9.55 6.15
N ALA A 187 0.70 10.40 5.24
CA ALA A 187 1.95 10.15 4.50
C ALA A 187 3.17 10.16 5.44
N ALA A 188 3.24 11.10 6.38
CA ALA A 188 4.33 11.19 7.34
C ALA A 188 4.36 9.98 8.30
N VAL A 189 3.20 9.56 8.83
CA VAL A 189 3.07 8.36 9.67
C VAL A 189 3.51 7.11 8.90
N THR A 190 3.15 7.01 7.63
CA THR A 190 3.54 5.89 6.77
C THR A 190 5.05 5.82 6.58
N VAL A 191 5.69 6.95 6.24
CA VAL A 191 7.14 7.02 6.03
C VAL A 191 7.91 6.73 7.32
N ILE A 192 7.49 7.28 8.45
CA ILE A 192 8.08 7.02 9.77
C ILE A 192 7.97 5.53 10.14
N GLY A 193 6.82 4.90 9.86
CA GLY A 193 6.60 3.48 10.09
C GLY A 193 7.52 2.59 9.26
N ILE A 194 7.76 2.95 7.99
CA ILE A 194 8.69 2.24 7.10
C ILE A 194 10.13 2.34 7.63
N ILE A 195 10.55 3.56 8.01
CA ILE A 195 11.91 3.82 8.50
C ILE A 195 12.20 3.07 9.80
N ARG A 196 11.28 3.08 10.76
CA ARG A 196 11.46 2.33 12.03
C ARG A 196 11.62 0.84 11.80
N ARG A 197 10.87 0.26 10.86
CA ARG A 197 10.98 -1.17 10.56
C ARG A 197 12.32 -1.50 9.93
N LEU A 198 12.77 -0.72 8.95
CA LEU A 198 14.12 -0.86 8.40
C LEU A 198 15.18 -0.86 9.51
N ALA A 199 15.06 0.04 10.48
CA ALA A 199 16.00 0.12 11.59
C ALA A 199 15.94 -1.07 12.56
N THR A 200 14.75 -1.57 12.91
CA THR A 200 14.61 -2.77 13.76
C THR A 200 15.11 -4.03 13.06
N THR A 201 14.92 -4.15 11.74
CA THR A 201 15.40 -5.29 10.96
C THR A 201 16.93 -5.29 10.86
N LEU A 202 17.55 -4.11 10.75
CA LEU A 202 19.00 -3.97 10.64
C LEU A 202 19.75 -4.05 11.98
N THR A 203 19.07 -3.90 13.12
CA THR A 203 19.66 -4.06 14.48
C THR A 203 19.48 -5.45 15.08
N ALA A 204 18.70 -6.33 14.44
CA ALA A 204 18.45 -7.70 14.90
C ALA A 204 19.48 -8.74 14.38
N HIS A 205 20.47 -8.29 13.61
CA HIS A 205 21.62 -9.07 13.12
C HIS A 205 22.91 -8.66 13.84
#